data_AF-A0A1H5XXT7-F1
#
_entry.id   AF-A0A1H5XXT7-F1
#
_cell.length_a   1.000
_cell.length_b   1.000
_cell.length_c   1.000
_cell.angle_alpha   90.00
_cell.angle_beta   90.00
_cell.angle_gamma   90.00
#
_symmetry.space_group_name_H-M   'P 1'
#
loop_
_entity.id
_entity.type
_entity.pdbx_description
1 polymer ?
#
loop_
_entity_poly.entity_id
_entity_poly.type
_entity_poly.pdbx_seq_one_letter_code
_entity_poly.pdbx_strand_id
1 'polypeptide(L)'
;MNSKRAPKEVKTLCEHCSTEFEIRMEHNACLSQSISNFDDCPKCGTRNDTWLAINWQGAAETFQPRVDQWMAKCFGREISADVTERNHRFLEEALELVQSKGCTASEAHQLVDYVFNRPIGEPDQEVGGVRVTLAALCTAAGLDENECAETELNRIWTKIPEISAKQAAKPKHSPLPQES
;
A
#
# COMPACT_ATOMS: atom_id res chain seq x y z
N MET A 1 -10.06 -13.66 -24.92
CA MET A 1 -10.92 -12.50 -25.27
C MET A 1 -10.53 -11.36 -24.35
N ASN A 2 -9.82 -10.35 -24.89
CA ASN A 2 -9.42 -9.17 -24.13
C ASN A 2 -10.65 -8.28 -23.92
N SER A 3 -11.09 -8.16 -22.67
CA SER A 3 -12.13 -7.19 -22.28
C SER A 3 -11.53 -5.78 -22.44
N LYS A 4 -11.90 -5.09 -23.52
CA LYS A 4 -11.59 -3.66 -23.70
C LYS A 4 -12.37 -2.90 -22.64
N ARG A 5 -11.70 -2.46 -21.57
CA ARG A 5 -12.28 -1.53 -20.58
C ARG A 5 -12.62 -0.23 -21.32
N ALA A 6 -13.86 0.25 -21.16
CA ALA A 6 -14.30 1.50 -21.74
C ALA A 6 -13.40 2.68 -21.28
N PRO A 7 -13.15 3.68 -22.14
CA PRO A 7 -12.39 4.86 -21.75
C PRO A 7 -13.10 5.57 -20.60
N LYS A 8 -12.33 5.97 -19.57
CA LYS A 8 -12.85 6.75 -18.45
C LYS A 8 -12.93 8.21 -18.89
N GLU A 9 -14.14 8.78 -18.81
CA GLU A 9 -14.38 10.20 -19.05
C GLU A 9 -13.89 11.00 -17.84
N VAL A 10 -13.02 12.00 -18.07
CA VAL A 10 -12.58 12.93 -17.03
C VAL A 10 -13.15 14.29 -17.36
N LYS A 11 -13.94 14.85 -16.44
CA LYS A 11 -14.42 16.24 -16.53
C LYS A 11 -13.38 17.16 -15.93
N THR A 12 -13.02 18.22 -16.65
CA THR A 12 -12.11 19.28 -16.19
C THR A 12 -12.81 20.63 -16.27
N LEU A 13 -12.46 21.55 -15.37
CA LEU A 13 -13.05 22.89 -15.31
C LEU A 13 -11.96 23.94 -15.54
N CYS A 14 -12.17 24.84 -16.49
CA CYS A 14 -11.29 25.99 -16.67
C CYS A 14 -11.60 27.05 -15.60
N GLU A 15 -10.63 27.41 -14.77
CA GLU A 15 -10.81 28.41 -13.69
C GLU A 15 -11.14 29.81 -14.21
N HIS A 16 -10.69 30.15 -15.42
CA HIS A 16 -10.90 31.47 -16.00
C HIS A 16 -12.34 31.68 -16.51
N CYS A 17 -12.91 30.68 -17.19
CA CYS A 17 -14.22 30.80 -17.83
C CYS A 17 -15.27 29.84 -17.28
N SER A 18 -14.96 29.14 -16.19
CA SER A 18 -15.80 28.16 -15.48
C SER A 18 -16.48 27.15 -16.40
N THR A 19 -15.80 26.78 -17.49
CA THR A 19 -16.37 25.88 -18.49
C THR A 19 -15.87 24.48 -18.27
N GLU A 20 -16.82 23.55 -18.19
CA GLU A 20 -16.56 22.13 -18.10
C GLU A 20 -16.25 21.56 -19.48
N PHE A 21 -15.18 20.78 -19.58
CA PHE A 21 -14.85 20.02 -20.78
C PHE A 21 -14.57 18.56 -20.43
N GLU A 22 -14.96 17.68 -21.33
CA GLU A 22 -14.72 16.24 -21.22
C GLU A 22 -13.42 15.90 -21.95
N ILE A 23 -12.44 15.40 -21.20
CA ILE A 23 -11.23 14.83 -21.77
C ILE A 23 -11.44 13.33 -21.91
N ARG A 24 -11.38 12.85 -23.16
CA ARG A 24 -11.28 11.42 -23.44
C ARG A 24 -9.82 11.00 -23.28
N MET A 25 -9.54 10.28 -22.20
CA MET A 25 -8.24 9.63 -22.00
C MET A 25 -8.18 8.38 -22.88
N GLU A 26 -7.40 8.43 -23.96
CA GLU A 26 -7.10 7.24 -24.75
C GLU A 26 -6.07 6.38 -23.99
N HIS A 27 -6.53 5.22 -23.50
CA HIS A 27 -5.77 4.10 -22.93
C HIS A 27 -4.53 4.38 -22.05
N ASN A 28 -4.61 3.98 -20.77
CA ASN A 28 -3.49 3.49 -19.94
C ASN A 28 -2.19 4.32 -19.94
N ALA A 29 -2.26 5.63 -20.14
CA ALA A 29 -1.12 6.50 -19.88
C ALA A 29 -0.94 6.67 -18.36
N CYS A 30 0.23 6.27 -17.87
CA CYS A 30 0.72 6.61 -16.55
C CYS A 30 0.62 8.14 -16.34
N LEU A 31 -0.04 8.56 -15.25
CA LEU A 31 -0.42 9.95 -14.96
C LEU A 31 0.76 10.95 -14.81
N SER A 32 2.01 10.50 -14.94
CA SER A 32 3.18 11.39 -14.94
C SER A 32 3.69 11.75 -16.34
N GLN A 33 3.23 11.07 -17.39
CA GLN A 33 3.78 11.27 -18.74
C GLN A 33 2.69 11.14 -19.81
N SER A 34 1.79 12.14 -19.90
CA SER A 34 1.21 12.62 -21.17
C SER A 34 -0.07 13.47 -20.95
N ILE A 35 0.03 14.57 -20.22
CA ILE A 35 -0.88 15.71 -20.47
C ILE A 35 -0.04 16.79 -21.16
N SER A 36 0.56 16.45 -22.30
CA SER A 36 1.39 17.38 -23.07
C SER A 36 0.75 17.86 -24.36
N ASN A 37 -0.51 17.51 -24.66
CA ASN A 37 -1.13 17.86 -25.94
C ASN A 37 -2.60 18.32 -25.82
N PHE A 38 -2.88 19.29 -24.93
CA PHE A 38 -4.04 20.16 -25.11
C PHE A 38 -3.59 21.60 -24.97
N ASP A 39 -3.24 22.19 -26.12
CA ASP A 39 -2.97 23.62 -26.26
C ASP A 39 -4.27 24.38 -25.99
N ASP A 40 -4.28 25.11 -24.87
CA ASP A 40 -5.25 26.11 -24.46
C ASP A 40 -6.72 25.66 -24.24
N CYS A 41 -7.40 26.32 -23.30
CA CYS A 41 -8.85 26.13 -23.12
C CYS A 41 -9.60 26.44 -24.42
N PRO A 42 -10.41 25.52 -24.99
CA PRO A 42 -11.03 25.71 -26.30
C PRO A 42 -12.10 26.82 -26.33
N LYS A 43 -12.54 27.33 -25.17
CA LYS A 43 -13.48 28.45 -25.08
C LYS A 43 -12.82 29.81 -24.86
N CYS A 44 -11.73 29.87 -24.09
CA CYS A 44 -11.13 31.16 -23.71
C CYS A 44 -9.64 31.30 -24.02
N GLY A 45 -8.98 30.26 -24.55
CA GLY A 45 -7.59 30.32 -24.96
C GLY A 45 -6.57 30.42 -23.81
N THR A 46 -6.99 30.20 -22.56
CA THR A 46 -6.09 30.30 -21.40
C THR A 46 -5.19 29.06 -21.33
N ARG A 47 -3.90 29.27 -21.08
CA ARG A 47 -2.86 28.23 -21.03
C ARG A 47 -3.06 27.25 -19.86
N ASN A 48 -2.51 26.05 -20.06
CA ASN A 48 -2.73 24.82 -19.29
C ASN A 48 -2.00 24.77 -17.93
N ASP A 49 -1.45 25.88 -17.44
CA ASP A 49 -0.62 25.97 -16.25
C ASP A 49 -1.41 26.09 -14.93
N THR A 50 -2.74 26.23 -14.98
CA THR A 50 -3.61 26.36 -13.79
C THR A 50 -4.71 25.31 -13.68
N TRP A 51 -4.57 24.12 -14.28
CA TRP A 51 -5.55 23.06 -14.03
C TRP A 51 -5.36 22.48 -12.62
N LEU A 52 -6.13 22.98 -11.66
CA LEU A 52 -6.46 22.17 -10.49
C LEU A 52 -7.30 21.00 -10.99
N ALA A 53 -6.81 19.78 -10.81
CA ALA A 53 -7.60 18.57 -11.00
C ALA A 53 -8.76 18.61 -9.99
N ILE A 54 -9.90 19.18 -10.40
CA ILE A 54 -11.10 19.25 -9.57
C ILE A 54 -11.63 17.83 -9.42
N ASN A 55 -11.50 17.31 -8.21
CA ASN A 55 -12.21 16.17 -7.66
C ASN A 55 -12.20 14.89 -8.49
N TRP A 56 -11.10 14.14 -8.40
CA TRP A 56 -11.15 12.71 -8.71
C TRP A 56 -11.82 11.93 -7.57
N GLN A 57 -13.17 11.89 -7.56
CA GLN A 57 -13.96 10.99 -6.70
C GLN A 57 -13.93 9.52 -7.20
N GLY A 58 -12.76 9.00 -7.54
CA GLY A 58 -12.64 7.68 -8.17
C GLY A 58 -11.22 7.16 -8.37
N ALA A 59 -10.21 7.79 -7.76
CA ALA A 59 -8.92 7.14 -7.58
C ALA A 59 -9.20 6.08 -6.51
N ALA A 60 -9.12 4.81 -6.90
CA ALA A 60 -9.19 3.74 -5.91
C ALA A 60 -8.16 4.06 -4.82
N GLU A 61 -8.58 4.03 -3.56
CA GLU A 61 -7.68 4.33 -2.44
C GLU A 61 -6.41 3.49 -2.56
N THR A 62 -5.26 4.11 -2.30
CA THR A 62 -3.98 3.41 -2.26
C THR A 62 -4.02 2.34 -1.16
N PHE A 63 -3.12 1.37 -1.24
CA PHE A 63 -3.13 0.21 -0.34
C PHE A 63 -3.06 0.58 1.14
N GLN A 64 -2.17 1.51 1.50
CA GLN A 64 -1.91 1.87 2.90
C GLN A 64 -3.11 2.49 3.64
N PRO A 65 -3.88 3.45 3.09
CA PRO A 65 -5.14 3.90 3.68
C PRO A 65 -6.16 2.78 3.93
N ARG A 66 -6.27 1.80 3.02
CA ARG A 66 -7.18 0.65 3.21
C ARG A 66 -6.71 -0.28 4.32
N VAL A 67 -5.40 -0.45 4.49
CA VAL A 67 -4.83 -1.15 5.66
C VAL A 67 -5.14 -0.39 6.95
N ASP A 68 -5.00 0.94 6.98
CA ASP A 68 -5.35 1.75 8.17
C ASP A 68 -6.83 1.62 8.54
N GLN A 69 -7.73 1.61 7.55
CA GLN A 69 -9.16 1.39 7.78
C GLN A 69 -9.43 0.00 8.38
N TRP A 70 -8.80 -1.04 7.83
CA TRP A 70 -8.91 -2.39 8.38
C TRP A 70 -8.38 -2.47 9.81
N MET A 71 -7.21 -1.89 10.07
CA MET A 71 -6.59 -1.81 11.39
C MET A 71 -7.53 -1.15 12.41
N ALA A 72 -8.06 0.04 12.08
CA ALA A 72 -8.99 0.76 12.92
C ALA A 72 -10.28 -0.03 13.17
N LYS A 73 -10.77 -0.77 12.18
CA LYS A 73 -11.96 -1.61 12.29
C LYS A 73 -11.74 -2.84 13.17
N CYS A 74 -10.57 -3.48 13.08
CA CYS A 74 -10.22 -4.67 13.85
C CYS A 74 -9.84 -4.36 15.29
N PHE A 75 -9.06 -3.32 15.51
CA PHE A 75 -8.35 -3.12 16.78
C PHE A 75 -8.65 -1.78 17.46
N GLY A 76 -9.35 -0.86 16.80
CA GLY A 76 -9.48 0.52 17.26
C GLY A 76 -8.19 1.33 17.11
N ARG A 77 -8.26 2.64 17.34
CA ARG A 77 -7.15 3.57 17.06
C ARG A 77 -5.95 3.42 18.01
N GLU A 78 -6.20 3.06 19.28
CA GLU A 78 -5.13 2.90 20.28
C GLU A 78 -4.18 1.76 19.92
N ILE A 79 -4.71 0.55 19.74
CA ILE A 79 -3.91 -0.64 19.38
C ILE A 79 -3.30 -0.48 17.99
N SER A 80 -4.00 0.17 17.05
CA SER A 80 -3.47 0.42 15.71
C SER A 80 -2.25 1.34 15.72
N ALA A 81 -2.15 2.23 16.71
CA ALA A 81 -1.04 3.17 16.86
C ALA A 81 0.12 2.63 17.71
N ASP A 82 0.02 1.41 18.26
CA ASP A 82 1.11 0.80 19.03
C ASP A 82 2.24 0.34 18.11
N VAL A 83 3.27 1.19 17.99
CA VAL A 83 4.46 0.94 17.16
C VAL A 83 5.20 -0.33 17.58
N THR A 84 5.22 -0.68 18.87
CA THR A 84 5.90 -1.89 19.34
C THR A 84 5.18 -3.13 18.85
N GLU A 85 3.85 -3.15 18.96
CA GLU A 85 3.05 -4.26 18.44
C GLU A 85 3.14 -4.35 16.92
N ARG A 86 3.11 -3.23 16.20
CA ARG A 86 3.27 -3.21 14.74
C ARG A 86 4.64 -3.70 14.30
N ASN A 87 5.70 -3.37 15.04
CA ASN A 87 7.04 -3.85 14.79
C ASN A 87 7.11 -5.39 14.94
N HIS A 88 6.61 -5.93 16.06
CA HIS A 88 6.59 -7.38 16.26
C HIS A 88 5.75 -8.12 15.21
N ARG A 89 4.58 -7.59 14.85
CA ARG A 89 3.75 -8.18 13.79
C ARG A 89 4.43 -8.16 12.44
N PHE A 90 5.11 -7.07 12.08
CA PHE A 90 5.87 -7.02 10.84
C PHE A 90 7.02 -8.03 10.83
N LEU A 91 7.77 -8.15 11.94
CA LEU A 91 8.85 -9.12 12.06
C LEU A 91 8.34 -10.57 11.92
N GLU A 92 7.20 -10.90 12.53
CA GLU A 92 6.57 -12.22 12.43
C GLU A 92 6.24 -12.58 10.98
N GLU A 93 5.57 -11.70 10.24
CA GLU A 93 5.23 -11.94 8.82
C GLU A 93 6.48 -12.03 7.93
N ALA A 94 7.51 -11.22 8.22
CA ALA A 94 8.79 -11.30 7.50
C ALA A 94 9.48 -12.65 7.73
N LEU A 95 9.44 -13.17 8.97
CA LEU A 95 9.97 -14.49 9.33
C LEU A 95 9.17 -15.61 8.67
N GLU A 96 7.83 -15.54 8.68
CA GLU A 96 6.96 -16.51 7.99
C GLU A 96 7.24 -16.54 6.48
N LEU A 97 7.42 -15.37 5.85
CA LEU A 97 7.75 -15.28 4.43
C LEU A 97 9.08 -15.97 4.11
N VAL A 98 10.17 -15.65 4.83
CA VAL A 98 11.47 -16.28 4.54
C VAL A 98 11.50 -17.76 4.90
N GLN A 99 10.78 -18.18 5.95
CA GLN A 99 10.61 -19.59 6.29
C GLN A 99 9.92 -20.34 5.15
N SER A 100 8.88 -19.76 4.54
CA SER A 100 8.19 -20.35 3.39
C SER A 100 9.09 -20.53 2.15
N LYS A 101 10.23 -19.84 2.12
CA LYS A 101 11.27 -19.93 1.08
C LYS A 101 12.50 -20.74 1.49
N GLY A 102 12.43 -21.44 2.61
CA GLY A 102 13.46 -22.37 3.07
C GLY A 102 14.54 -21.75 3.96
N CYS A 103 14.39 -20.49 4.39
CA CYS A 103 15.28 -19.90 5.39
C CYS A 103 15.12 -20.65 6.72
N THR A 104 16.24 -21.09 7.29
CA THR A 104 16.27 -21.78 8.57
C THR A 104 16.28 -20.79 9.73
N ALA A 105 15.83 -21.23 10.90
CA ALA A 105 15.92 -20.41 12.12
C ALA A 105 17.38 -20.02 12.45
N SER A 106 18.36 -20.88 12.12
CA SER A 106 19.78 -20.57 12.32
C SER A 106 20.26 -19.43 11.41
N GLU A 107 19.87 -19.44 10.13
CA GLU A 107 20.18 -18.35 9.20
C GLU A 107 19.50 -17.05 9.64
N ALA A 108 18.24 -17.11 10.07
CA ALA A 108 17.52 -15.94 10.59
C ALA A 108 18.23 -15.34 11.82
N HIS A 109 18.66 -16.15 12.79
CA HIS A 109 19.39 -15.66 13.97
C HIS A 109 20.76 -15.06 13.61
N GLN A 110 21.48 -15.62 12.64
CA GLN A 110 22.73 -15.01 12.16
C GLN A 110 22.50 -13.61 11.56
N LEU A 111 21.39 -13.41 10.86
CA LEU A 111 21.01 -12.09 10.34
C LEU A 111 20.60 -11.12 11.45
N VAL A 112 19.93 -11.61 12.50
CA VAL A 112 19.66 -10.81 13.70
C VAL A 112 20.97 -10.31 14.30
N ASP A 113 21.91 -11.21 14.62
CA ASP A 113 23.20 -10.83 15.19
C ASP A 113 23.95 -9.84 14.29
N TYR A 114 23.91 -10.07 12.98
CA TYR A 114 24.59 -9.22 12.01
C TYR A 114 24.00 -7.81 11.91
N VAL A 115 22.67 -7.65 11.94
CA VAL A 115 21.99 -6.35 11.84
C VAL A 115 22.08 -5.59 13.16
N PHE A 116 21.82 -6.25 14.29
CA PHE A 116 21.82 -5.61 15.61
C PHE A 116 23.22 -5.23 16.11
N ASN A 117 24.29 -5.72 15.46
CA ASN A 117 25.66 -5.28 15.73
C ASN A 117 26.11 -4.05 14.91
N ARG A 118 25.20 -3.45 14.11
CA ARG A 118 25.48 -2.21 13.35
C ARG A 118 24.92 -0.98 14.06
N PRO A 119 25.36 0.23 13.69
CA PRO A 119 24.66 1.45 14.07
C PRO A 119 23.19 1.41 13.64
N ILE A 120 22.31 1.99 14.47
CA ILE A 120 20.88 2.11 14.17
C ILE A 120 20.69 2.95 12.89
N GLY A 121 19.88 2.45 11.96
CA GLY A 121 19.55 3.13 10.70
C GLY A 121 18.39 4.11 10.84
N GLU A 122 18.25 4.99 9.85
CA GLU A 122 17.15 5.96 9.78
C GLU A 122 15.85 5.30 9.31
N PRO A 123 14.71 5.47 10.01
CA PRO A 123 13.48 4.70 9.74
C PRO A 123 12.95 4.79 8.30
N ASP A 124 13.02 5.96 7.66
CA ASP A 124 12.56 6.18 6.29
C ASP A 124 13.41 5.41 5.26
N GLN A 125 14.72 5.39 5.46
CA GLN A 125 15.65 4.58 4.67
C GLN A 125 15.39 3.08 4.85
N GLU A 126 15.18 2.62 6.08
CA GLU A 126 14.94 1.20 6.35
C GLU A 126 13.60 0.71 5.78
N VAL A 127 12.54 1.55 5.81
CA VAL A 127 11.27 1.26 5.11
C VAL A 127 11.51 1.09 3.61
N GLY A 128 12.32 1.95 2.99
CA GLY A 128 12.71 1.82 1.59
C GLY A 128 13.48 0.52 1.30
N GLY A 129 14.45 0.18 2.15
CA GLY A 129 15.25 -1.04 2.04
C GLY A 129 14.40 -2.31 2.13
N VAL A 130 13.44 -2.35 3.07
CA VAL A 130 12.48 -3.45 3.20
C VAL A 130 11.64 -3.60 1.94
N ARG A 131 11.06 -2.51 1.39
CA ARG A 131 10.21 -2.63 0.20
C ARG A 131 10.98 -3.10 -1.02
N VAL A 132 12.21 -2.61 -1.22
CA VAL A 132 13.07 -3.03 -2.34
C VAL A 132 13.44 -4.51 -2.24
N THR A 133 13.80 -4.98 -1.05
CA THR A 133 14.18 -6.38 -0.84
C THR A 133 12.99 -7.33 -0.92
N LEU A 134 11.81 -6.91 -0.45
CA LEU A 134 10.56 -7.65 -0.66
C LEU A 134 10.25 -7.80 -2.15
N ALA A 135 10.29 -6.71 -2.93
CA ALA A 135 10.05 -6.75 -4.36
C ALA A 135 11.06 -7.67 -5.10
N ALA A 136 12.33 -7.62 -4.70
CA ALA A 136 13.37 -8.49 -5.26
C ALA A 136 13.12 -9.97 -4.93
N LEU A 137 12.74 -10.29 -3.68
CA LEU A 137 12.40 -11.64 -3.27
C LEU A 137 11.18 -12.17 -4.03
N CYS A 138 10.11 -11.37 -4.13
CA CYS A 138 8.90 -11.71 -4.89
C CYS A 138 9.24 -11.97 -6.37
N THR A 139 10.05 -11.12 -6.98
CA THR A 139 10.53 -11.31 -8.37
C THR A 139 11.28 -12.64 -8.53
N ALA A 140 12.21 -12.94 -7.62
CA ALA A 140 12.98 -14.19 -7.65
C ALA A 140 12.09 -15.43 -7.39
N ALA A 141 11.03 -15.27 -6.60
CA ALA A 141 10.09 -16.34 -6.27
C ALA A 141 8.91 -16.46 -7.27
N GLY A 142 8.85 -15.62 -8.31
CA GLY A 142 7.75 -15.61 -9.28
C GLY A 142 6.41 -15.14 -8.70
N LEU A 143 6.44 -14.24 -7.72
CA LEU A 143 5.26 -13.66 -7.05
C LEU A 143 5.08 -12.20 -7.44
N ASP A 144 3.83 -11.76 -7.61
CA ASP A 144 3.48 -10.33 -7.68
C ASP A 144 3.19 -9.82 -6.27
N GLU A 145 4.04 -8.94 -5.75
CA GLU A 145 3.91 -8.44 -4.37
C GLU A 145 2.58 -7.72 -4.12
N ASN A 146 2.03 -7.03 -5.13
CA ASN A 146 0.82 -6.25 -4.98
C ASN A 146 -0.41 -7.16 -5.04
N GLU A 147 -0.44 -8.13 -5.95
CA GLU A 147 -1.52 -9.12 -6.01
C GLU A 147 -1.60 -9.95 -4.73
N CYS A 148 -0.45 -10.37 -4.18
CA CYS A 148 -0.38 -11.06 -2.89
C CYS A 148 -0.94 -10.18 -1.76
N ALA A 149 -0.54 -8.91 -1.70
CA ALA A 149 -1.00 -7.98 -0.68
C ALA A 149 -2.51 -7.69 -0.77
N GLU A 150 -3.05 -7.51 -1.97
CA GLU A 150 -4.49 -7.30 -2.19
C GLU A 150 -5.31 -8.55 -1.84
N THR A 151 -4.83 -9.73 -2.22
CA THR A 151 -5.48 -11.00 -1.88
C THR A 151 -5.58 -11.18 -0.37
N GLU A 152 -4.48 -10.92 0.34
CA GLU A 152 -4.45 -11.03 1.80
C GLU A 152 -5.33 -9.98 2.47
N LEU A 153 -5.28 -8.72 2.03
CA LEU A 153 -6.14 -7.66 2.57
C LEU A 153 -7.63 -8.02 2.40
N ASN A 154 -8.03 -8.48 1.22
CA ASN A 154 -9.40 -8.95 0.97
C ASN A 154 -9.79 -10.12 1.88
N ARG A 155 -8.86 -11.05 2.14
CA ARG A 155 -9.09 -12.20 3.02
C ARG A 155 -9.25 -11.79 4.49
N ILE A 156 -8.42 -10.88 5.02
CA ILE A 156 -8.49 -10.46 6.42
C ILE A 156 -9.70 -9.57 6.72
N TRP A 157 -10.22 -8.87 5.72
CA TRP A 157 -11.51 -8.18 5.83
C TRP A 157 -12.67 -9.12 6.16
N THR A 158 -12.65 -10.36 5.68
CA THR A 158 -13.69 -11.35 6.02
C THR A 158 -13.49 -11.97 7.41
N LYS A 159 -12.40 -11.66 8.12
CA LYS A 159 -12.00 -12.27 9.39
C LYS A 159 -11.95 -11.30 10.57
N ILE A 160 -12.61 -10.14 10.44
CA ILE A 160 -12.61 -9.11 11.49
C ILE A 160 -13.02 -9.70 12.85
N PRO A 161 -14.15 -10.44 13.00
CA PRO A 161 -14.56 -10.94 14.30
C PRO A 161 -13.53 -11.87 14.95
N GLU A 162 -12.95 -12.80 14.20
CA GLU A 162 -11.97 -13.75 14.73
C GLU A 162 -10.66 -13.05 15.13
N ILE A 163 -10.20 -12.10 14.30
CA ILE A 163 -8.96 -11.36 14.55
C ILE A 163 -9.10 -10.45 15.77
N SER A 164 -10.23 -9.74 15.89
CA SER A 164 -10.52 -8.91 17.05
C SER A 164 -10.64 -9.73 18.34
N ALA A 165 -11.29 -10.90 18.29
CA ALA A 165 -11.42 -11.78 19.45
C ALA A 165 -10.06 -12.32 19.92
N LYS A 166 -9.20 -12.74 18.97
CA LYS A 166 -7.82 -13.18 19.28
C LYS A 166 -7.01 -12.07 19.92
N GLN A 167 -7.13 -10.83 19.44
CA GLN A 167 -6.44 -9.69 20.03
C GLN A 167 -6.90 -9.42 21.47
N ALA A 168 -8.22 -9.45 21.71
CA ALA A 168 -8.78 -9.22 23.04
C ALA A 168 -8.34 -10.27 24.08
N ALA A 169 -7.99 -11.48 23.63
CA ALA A 169 -7.51 -12.56 24.48
C ALA A 169 -6.00 -12.49 24.80
N LYS A 170 -5.23 -11.57 24.19
CA LYS A 170 -3.78 -11.49 24.41
C LYS A 170 -3.44 -11.00 25.84
N PRO A 171 -2.52 -11.66 26.54
CA PRO A 171 -1.94 -11.14 27.77
C PRO A 171 -1.14 -9.86 27.51
N LYS A 172 -1.21 -8.89 28.44
CA LYS A 172 -0.61 -7.55 28.27
C LYS A 172 0.92 -7.48 28.23
N HIS A 173 1.65 -8.60 28.37
CA HIS A 173 3.09 -8.57 28.66
C HIS A 173 3.99 -9.53 27.85
N SER A 174 3.49 -10.15 26.77
CA SER A 174 4.32 -11.03 25.94
C SER A 174 4.18 -10.69 24.46
N PRO A 175 5.29 -10.56 23.70
CA PRO A 175 5.23 -10.43 22.25
C PRO A 175 4.86 -11.74 21.56
N LEU A 176 4.99 -12.88 22.26
CA LEU A 176 4.68 -14.21 21.74
C LEU A 176 3.27 -14.65 22.18
N PRO A 177 2.52 -15.35 21.31
CA PRO A 177 1.31 -16.05 21.73
C PRO A 177 1.64 -16.98 22.89
N GLN A 178 0.81 -16.98 23.94
CA GLN A 178 0.85 -18.06 24.91
C GLN A 178 0.22 -19.28 24.25
N GLU A 179 0.95 -20.39 24.17
CA GLU A 179 0.38 -21.65 23.70
C GLU A 179 -0.81 -22.02 24.60
N SER A 180 -1.96 -22.28 23.98
CA SER A 180 -3.16 -22.81 24.63
C SER A 180 -3.24 -24.32 24.49
#